data_AF-A0A3M1ZAT3-F1
#
_entry.id   AF-A0A3M1ZAT3-F1
#
_cell.length_a   1.000
_cell.length_b   1.000
_cell.length_c   1.000
_cell.angle_alpha   90.00
_cell.angle_beta   90.00
_cell.angle_gamma   90.00
#
_symmetry.space_group_name_H-M   'P 1'
#
loop_
_entity.id
_entity.type
_entity.pdbx_description
1 polymer ?
#
loop_
_entity_poly.entity_id
_entity_poly.type
_entity_poly.pdbx_seq_one_letter_code
_entity_poly.pdbx_strand_id
1 'polypeptide(L)'
;MRAQLLVRIDPDLKARLARAARGEGKTTSEVVRELVEGYVRERDPAGQLEALWDRIGRRLRENGYGPADVDRFVAEARRREP
;
A
#
# COMPACT_ATOMS: atom_id res chain seq x y z
N MET A 1 -1.54 13.47 -8.18
CA MET A 1 -0.74 13.35 -9.43
C MET A 1 -0.86 11.92 -9.94
N ARG A 2 -1.18 11.69 -11.22
CA ARG A 2 -1.19 10.34 -11.79
C ARG A 2 0.12 10.12 -12.54
N ALA A 3 0.88 9.09 -12.16
CA ALA A 3 2.07 8.68 -12.91
C ALA A 3 1.65 7.73 -14.04
N GLN A 4 2.32 7.81 -15.20
CA GLN A 4 2.06 6.96 -16.35
C GLN A 4 3.18 5.94 -16.52
N LEU A 5 2.83 4.68 -16.75
CA LEU A 5 3.75 3.60 -17.07
C LEU A 5 3.57 3.19 -18.54
N LEU A 6 4.63 3.27 -19.34
CA LEU A 6 4.65 2.79 -20.72
C LEU A 6 5.41 1.47 -20.78
N VAL A 7 4.74 0.40 -21.21
CA VAL A 7 5.34 -0.93 -21.36
C VAL A 7 5.21 -1.39 -22.80
N ARG A 8 6.33 -1.81 -23.40
CA ARG A 8 6.34 -2.47 -24.71
C ARG A 8 6.13 -3.96 -24.50
N ILE A 9 5.11 -4.51 -25.14
CA ILE A 9 4.80 -5.94 -25.12
C ILE A 9 4.55 -6.41 -26.54
N ASP A 10 4.68 -7.70 -26.74
CA ASP A 10 4.35 -8.36 -28.00
C ASP A 10 2.87 -8.08 -28.42
N PRO A 11 2.59 -7.80 -29.70
CA PRO A 11 1.24 -7.51 -30.18
C PRO A 11 0.23 -8.65 -29.93
N ASP A 12 0.66 -9.90 -30.04
CA ASP A 12 -0.21 -11.06 -29.80
C ASP A 12 -0.52 -11.20 -28.32
N LEU A 13 0.46 -10.94 -27.46
CA LEU A 13 0.26 -10.87 -26.02
C LEU A 13 -0.74 -9.76 -25.66
N LYS A 14 -0.62 -8.58 -26.26
CA LYS A 14 -1.57 -7.47 -26.07
C LYS A 14 -2.99 -7.89 -26.44
N ALA A 15 -3.17 -8.59 -27.57
CA ALA A 15 -4.46 -9.05 -28.01
C ALA A 15 -5.07 -10.11 -27.07
N ARG A 16 -4.26 -11.05 -26.58
CA ARG A 16 -4.68 -12.06 -25.61
C ARG A 16 -5.09 -11.43 -24.28
N LEU A 17 -4.30 -10.50 -23.77
CA LEU A 17 -4.59 -9.78 -22.52
C LEU A 17 -5.90 -8.99 -22.64
N ALA A 18 -6.13 -8.30 -23.77
CA ALA A 18 -7.37 -7.57 -24.00
C ALA A 18 -8.61 -8.48 -24.03
N ARG A 19 -8.49 -9.69 -24.58
CA ARG A 19 -9.58 -10.68 -24.56
C ARG A 19 -9.84 -11.22 -23.16
N ALA A 20 -8.79 -11.57 -22.42
CA ALA A 20 -8.90 -12.06 -21.04
C ALA A 20 -9.54 -11.00 -20.13
N ALA A 21 -9.05 -9.76 -20.17
CA ALA A 21 -9.59 -8.67 -19.36
C ALA A 21 -11.08 -8.43 -19.63
N ARG A 22 -11.51 -8.47 -20.90
CA ARG A 22 -12.94 -8.37 -21.25
C ARG A 22 -13.77 -9.51 -20.67
N GLY A 23 -13.24 -10.73 -20.62
CA GLY A 23 -13.91 -11.87 -19.98
C GLY A 23 -14.18 -11.64 -18.50
N GLU A 24 -13.36 -10.84 -17.83
CA GLU A 24 -13.52 -10.44 -16.43
C GLU A 24 -14.30 -9.12 -16.25
N GLY A 25 -14.78 -8.49 -17.33
CA GLY A 25 -15.41 -7.17 -17.28
C GLY A 25 -14.45 -6.02 -16.96
N LYS A 26 -13.14 -6.24 -17.11
CA LYS A 26 -12.07 -5.28 -16.80
C LYS A 26 -11.43 -4.69 -18.06
N THR A 27 -10.82 -3.53 -17.90
CA THR A 27 -9.88 -2.97 -18.88
C THR A 27 -8.49 -3.58 -18.73
N THR A 28 -7.71 -3.54 -19.80
CA THR A 28 -6.31 -3.96 -19.82
C THR A 28 -5.48 -3.21 -18.76
N SER A 29 -5.78 -1.92 -18.56
CA SER A 29 -5.10 -1.06 -17.59
C SER A 29 -5.43 -1.41 -16.15
N GLU A 30 -6.65 -1.87 -15.87
CA GLU A 30 -7.03 -2.35 -14.52
C GLU A 30 -6.29 -3.64 -14.17
N VAL A 31 -6.26 -4.61 -15.09
CA VAL A 31 -5.51 -5.86 -14.89
C VAL A 31 -4.02 -5.58 -14.65
N VAL A 32 -3.40 -4.73 -15.47
CA VAL A 32 -1.97 -4.37 -15.28
C VAL A 32 -1.75 -3.65 -13.95
N ARG A 33 -2.67 -2.77 -13.54
CA ARG A 33 -2.57 -2.09 -12.24
C ARG A 33 -2.64 -3.07 -11.09
N GLU A 34 -3.62 -3.97 -11.10
CA GLU A 34 -3.78 -5.00 -10.06
C GLU A 34 -2.54 -5.90 -9.95
N LEU A 35 -1.96 -6.30 -11.09
CA LEU A 35 -0.73 -7.10 -11.12
C LEU A 35 0.47 -6.35 -10.51
N VAL A 36 0.63 -5.06 -10.84
CA VAL A 36 1.71 -4.23 -10.28
C VAL A 36 1.50 -4.01 -8.79
N GLU A 37 0.26 -3.73 -8.36
CA GLU A 37 -0.08 -3.59 -6.94
C GLU A 37 0.19 -4.88 -6.15
N GLY A 38 -0.18 -6.04 -6.71
CA GLY A 38 0.12 -7.34 -6.13
C GLY A 38 1.63 -7.58 -6.02
N TYR A 39 2.38 -7.33 -7.11
CA TYR A 39 3.82 -7.49 -7.15
C TYR A 39 4.54 -6.66 -6.07
N VAL A 40 4.11 -5.40 -5.89
CA VAL A 40 4.65 -4.51 -4.85
C VAL A 40 4.23 -4.98 -3.47
N ARG A 41 2.94 -5.32 -3.24
CA ARG A 41 2.46 -5.77 -1.93
C ARG A 41 3.20 -7.01 -1.43
N GLU A 42 3.48 -7.97 -2.32
CA GLU A 42 4.20 -9.20 -1.98
C GLU A 42 5.68 -8.97 -1.67
N ARG A 43 6.29 -7.95 -2.26
CA ARG A 43 7.75 -7.72 -2.21
C ARG A 43 8.16 -6.56 -1.33
N ASP A 44 7.23 -5.72 -0.95
CA ASP A 44 7.45 -4.57 -0.08
C ASP A 44 6.49 -4.54 1.13
N PRO A 45 6.55 -5.56 2.01
CA PRO A 45 5.85 -5.49 3.30
C PRO A 45 6.44 -4.38 4.20
N ALA A 46 7.72 -4.04 4.02
CA ALA A 46 8.41 -3.03 4.80
C ALA A 46 7.90 -1.61 4.50
N GLY A 47 7.73 -1.23 3.24
CA GLY A 47 7.24 0.09 2.84
C GLY A 47 5.77 0.32 3.18
N GLN A 48 4.93 -0.72 3.15
CA GLN A 48 3.56 -0.62 3.67
C GLN A 48 3.52 -0.44 5.18
N LEU A 49 4.38 -1.14 5.92
CA LEU A 49 4.52 -1.00 7.36
C LEU A 49 5.09 0.38 7.72
N GLU A 50 6.06 0.88 6.97
CA GLU A 50 6.66 2.20 7.16
C GLU A 50 5.64 3.32 6.91
N ALA A 51 4.86 3.25 5.83
CA ALA A 51 3.78 4.19 5.57
C ALA A 51 2.69 4.18 6.66
N LEU A 52 2.42 3.01 7.25
CA LEU A 52 1.52 2.88 8.40
C LEU A 52 2.13 3.55 9.64
N TRP A 53 3.39 3.26 9.96
CA TRP A 53 4.12 3.87 11.08
C TRP A 53 4.19 5.39 10.95
N ASP A 54 4.43 5.90 9.75
CA ASP A 54 4.43 7.34 9.46
C ASP A 54 3.07 7.99 9.69
N ARG A 55 1.98 7.32 9.28
CA ARG A 55 0.62 7.83 9.53
C ARG A 55 0.30 7.85 11.03
N ILE A 56 0.67 6.80 11.76
CA ILE A 56 0.50 6.74 13.22
C ILE A 56 1.32 7.85 13.89
N GLY A 57 2.59 8.00 13.51
CA GLY A 57 3.48 9.03 14.03
C GLY A 57 2.96 10.43 13.76
N ARG A 58 2.43 10.71 12.57
CA ARG A 58 1.77 12.00 12.26
C ARG A 58 0.60 12.27 13.19
N ARG A 59 -0.31 11.30 13.35
CA ARG A 59 -1.49 11.46 14.19
C ARG A 59 -1.11 11.68 15.66
N LEU A 60 -0.09 10.99 16.17
CA LEU A 60 0.40 11.20 17.53
C LEU A 60 0.90 12.64 17.71
N ARG A 61 1.71 13.16 16.77
CA ARG A 61 2.19 14.55 16.80
C ARG A 61 1.07 15.58 16.69
N GLU A 62 0.07 15.34 15.84
CA GLU A 62 -1.13 16.20 15.72
C GLU A 62 -1.90 16.29 17.03
N ASN A 63 -1.88 15.24 17.86
CA ASN A 63 -2.49 15.23 19.19
C ASN A 63 -1.55 15.73 20.29
N GLY A 64 -0.40 16.32 19.92
CA GLY A 64 0.56 16.88 20.86
C GLY A 64 1.46 15.85 21.56
N TYR A 65 1.42 14.59 21.14
CA TYR A 65 2.23 13.53 21.74
C TYR A 65 3.61 13.43 21.06
N GLY A 66 4.64 13.30 21.88
CA GLY A 66 6.02 13.19 21.44
C GLY A 66 6.81 12.12 22.20
N PRO A 67 8.13 12.03 21.95
CA PRO A 67 8.99 11.02 22.58
C PRO A 67 8.97 11.07 24.11
N ALA A 68 8.79 12.25 24.70
CA ALA A 68 8.71 12.42 26.15
C ALA A 68 7.48 11.76 26.78
N ASP A 69 6.43 11.49 25.99
CA ASP A 69 5.20 10.84 26.47
C ASP A 69 5.27 9.31 26.48
N VAL A 70 6.32 8.72 25.87
CA VAL A 70 6.42 7.27 25.63
C VAL A 70 6.39 6.50 26.95
N ASP A 71 7.22 6.87 27.92
CA ASP A 71 7.30 6.18 29.21
C ASP A 71 5.98 6.24 29.98
N ARG A 72 5.29 7.38 29.91
CA ARG A 72 3.95 7.55 30.52
C ARG A 72 2.96 6.58 29.89
N PHE A 73 2.92 6.49 28.56
CA PHE A 73 1.99 5.60 27.87
C PHE A 73 2.29 4.12 28.08
N VAL A 74 3.57 3.73 28.13
CA VAL A 74 3.97 2.35 28.46
C VAL A 74 3.51 1.98 29.87
N ALA A 75 3.69 2.87 30.85
CA ALA A 75 3.24 2.65 32.22
C ALA A 75 1.70 2.60 32.32
N GLU A 76 0.98 3.43 31.57
CA GLU A 76 -0.49 3.39 31.52
C GLU A 76 -1.03 2.11 30.89
N ALA A 77 -0.44 1.67 29.77
CA ALA A 77 -0.84 0.44 29.07
C ALA A 77 -0.66 -0.80 29.97
N ARG A 78 0.49 -0.91 30.64
CA ARG A 78 0.79 -2.03 31.57
C ARG A 78 -0.13 -2.07 32.79
N ARG A 79 -0.70 -0.94 33.20
CA ARG A 79 -1.70 -0.88 34.28
C ARG A 79 -3.12 -1.25 33.81
N ARG A 80 -3.36 -1.19 32.50
CA ARG A 80 -4.65 -1.51 31.86
C ARG A 80 -4.77 -2.96 31.41
N GLU A 81 -3.65 -3.66 31.25
CA GLU A 81 -3.66 -5.11 31.07
C GLU A 81 -3.98 -5.80 32.41
N PRO A 82 -5.04 -6.62 32.50
CA PRO A 82 -5.36 -7.39 33.70
C PRO A 82 -4.37 -8.54 33.96
#